data_AF-A0A7Y5SD89-F1
#
_entry.id   AF-A0A7Y5SD89-F1
#
_cell.length_a   1.000
_cell.length_b   1.000
_cell.length_c   1.000
_cell.angle_alpha   90.00
_cell.angle_beta   90.00
_cell.angle_gamma   90.00
#
_symmetry.space_group_name_H-M   'P 1'
#
loop_
_entity.id
_entity.type
_entity.pdbx_description
1 polymer ?
#
loop_
_entity_poly.entity_id
_entity_poly.type
_entity_poly.pdbx_seq_one_letter_code
_entity_poly.pdbx_strand_id
1 'polypeptide(L)'
;MADSRPAGVTWESWTESLIRQAQAEGRFSDLPGEGAPLRDVDEAYDELWWARRLLEREHVSFLPVALRIRREVEQTLGEVMRLDTEIGVRARIAALNERIARSNAVSFEGPPTTVAPLDVEKVVARWRSLEQVDRPAPPMTASPTIIGASASRWKAAVLLGASAGLAVFTAFAWWQWGT
;
A
#
# COMPACT_ATOMS: atom_id res chain seq x y z
N MET A 1 -33.25 27.21 2.15
CA MET A 1 -32.84 28.20 3.19
C MET A 1 -33.16 27.59 4.54
N ALA A 2 -32.28 27.72 5.53
CA ALA A 2 -32.61 27.28 6.89
C ALA A 2 -33.56 28.31 7.52
N ASP A 3 -34.70 27.85 8.05
CA ASP A 3 -35.61 28.71 8.79
C ASP A 3 -34.92 29.20 10.06
N SER A 4 -35.05 30.49 10.36
CA SER A 4 -34.51 31.08 11.58
C SER A 4 -35.47 30.87 12.74
N ARG A 5 -34.93 30.67 13.94
CA ARG A 5 -35.72 30.54 15.17
C ARG A 5 -36.62 31.77 15.39
N PRO A 6 -37.92 31.59 15.68
CA PRO A 6 -38.81 32.70 16.02
C PRO A 6 -38.46 33.30 17.40
N ALA A 7 -38.64 34.61 17.54
CA ALA A 7 -38.43 35.31 18.80
C ALA A 7 -39.40 34.80 19.89
N GLY A 8 -38.92 34.68 21.13
CA GLY A 8 -39.73 34.19 22.26
C GLY A 8 -39.79 32.67 22.45
N VAL A 9 -39.21 31.87 21.54
CA VAL A 9 -39.13 30.40 21.68
C VAL A 9 -37.72 30.00 22.12
N THR A 10 -37.58 29.07 23.06
CA THR A 10 -36.26 28.54 23.46
C THR A 10 -35.65 27.70 22.32
N TRP A 11 -34.32 27.54 22.33
CA TRP A 11 -33.63 26.69 21.36
C TRP A 11 -34.15 25.24 21.39
N GLU A 12 -34.30 24.67 22.60
CA GLU A 12 -34.80 23.31 22.80
C GLU A 12 -36.19 23.10 22.19
N SER A 13 -37.16 23.99 22.50
CA SER A 13 -38.53 23.88 21.99
C SER A 13 -38.60 24.02 20.48
N TRP A 14 -37.79 24.92 19.92
CA TRP A 14 -37.71 25.10 18.48
C TRP A 14 -37.09 23.90 17.77
N THR A 15 -35.96 23.37 18.27
CA THR A 15 -35.30 22.17 17.74
C THR A 15 -36.22 20.95 17.82
N GLU A 16 -36.91 20.75 18.93
CA GLU A 16 -37.87 19.65 19.11
C GLU A 16 -39.06 19.76 18.12
N SER A 17 -39.56 20.98 17.89
CA SER A 17 -40.61 21.21 16.88
C SER A 17 -40.14 20.85 15.47
N LEU A 18 -38.90 21.18 15.10
CA LEU A 18 -38.32 20.83 13.80
C LEU A 18 -38.11 19.32 13.65
N ILE A 19 -37.64 18.63 14.70
CA ILE A 19 -37.47 17.17 14.68
C ILE A 19 -38.82 16.47 14.46
N ARG A 20 -39.86 16.85 15.23
CA ARG A 20 -41.20 16.28 15.09
C ARG A 20 -41.80 16.54 13.71
N GLN A 21 -41.62 17.74 13.17
CA GLN A 21 -42.06 18.05 11.82
C GLN A 21 -41.33 17.19 10.78
N ALA A 22 -40.01 17.08 10.85
CA ALA A 22 -39.22 16.25 9.93
C ALA A 22 -39.59 14.76 10.02
N GLN A 23 -39.93 14.26 11.22
CA GLN A 23 -40.47 12.90 11.41
C GLN A 23 -41.85 12.74 10.76
N ALA A 24 -42.77 13.68 10.96
CA ALA A 24 -44.11 13.63 10.36
C ALA A 24 -44.07 13.68 8.82
N GLU A 25 -43.07 14.36 8.27
CA GLU A 25 -42.79 14.43 6.84
C GLU A 25 -42.04 13.21 6.29
N GLY A 26 -41.65 12.24 7.15
CA GLY A 26 -40.90 11.06 6.72
C GLY A 26 -39.47 11.36 6.27
N ARG A 27 -38.86 12.48 6.68
CA ARG A 27 -37.46 12.79 6.29
C ARG A 27 -36.42 11.86 6.91
N PHE A 28 -36.83 11.06 7.90
CA PHE A 28 -35.99 10.05 8.54
C PHE A 28 -36.33 8.62 8.10
N SER A 29 -37.26 8.41 7.15
CA SER A 29 -37.50 7.09 6.53
C SER A 29 -36.62 6.88 5.30
N ASP A 30 -36.25 5.63 5.03
CA ASP A 30 -35.33 5.17 3.98
C ASP A 30 -33.92 5.78 4.11
N LEU A 31 -33.44 5.95 5.34
CA LEU A 31 -32.07 6.44 5.55
C LEU A 31 -31.04 5.38 5.15
N PRO A 32 -29.87 5.80 4.62
CA PRO A 32 -28.76 4.88 4.36
C PRO A 32 -28.33 4.18 5.66
N GLY A 33 -28.61 2.87 5.75
CA GLY A 33 -28.33 2.06 6.94
C GLY A 33 -29.49 1.92 7.92
N GLU A 34 -30.71 2.34 7.57
CA GLU A 34 -31.90 2.09 8.38
C GLU A 34 -32.13 0.57 8.56
N GLY A 35 -32.27 0.14 9.82
CA GLY A 35 -32.43 -1.27 10.19
C GLY A 35 -31.19 -2.16 9.99
N ALA A 36 -30.10 -1.63 9.42
CA ALA A 36 -28.85 -2.35 9.28
C ALA A 36 -28.07 -2.33 10.61
N PRO A 37 -27.27 -3.38 10.91
CA PRO A 37 -26.36 -3.32 12.05
C PRO A 37 -25.38 -2.16 11.86
N LEU A 38 -25.09 -1.47 12.96
CA LEU A 38 -24.07 -0.43 12.98
C LEU A 38 -22.75 -1.03 12.50
N ARG A 39 -22.17 -0.41 11.47
CA ARG A 39 -20.86 -0.79 10.97
C ARG A 39 -19.81 -0.44 12.04
N ASP A 40 -18.78 -1.28 12.13
CA ASP A 40 -17.56 -1.01 12.90
C ASP A 40 -17.78 -1.00 14.44
N VAL A 41 -18.88 -1.58 14.95
CA VAL A 41 -19.15 -1.69 16.41
C VAL A 41 -18.15 -2.59 17.14
N ASP A 42 -17.68 -3.63 16.47
CA ASP A 42 -16.69 -4.57 17.01
C ASP A 42 -15.24 -4.07 16.81
N GLU A 43 -15.04 -2.93 16.16
CA GLU A 43 -13.72 -2.35 15.95
C GLU A 43 -13.23 -1.58 17.18
N ALA A 44 -11.92 -1.52 17.36
CA ALA A 44 -11.33 -0.73 18.43
C ALA A 44 -11.69 0.76 18.27
N TYR A 45 -12.09 1.40 19.36
CA TYR A 45 -12.45 2.82 19.35
C TYR A 45 -11.30 3.68 18.82
N ASP A 46 -11.59 4.44 17.78
CA ASP A 46 -10.66 5.35 17.14
C ASP A 46 -11.17 6.78 17.25
N GLU A 47 -10.46 7.65 17.97
CA GLU A 47 -10.83 9.06 18.10
C GLU A 47 -10.91 9.80 16.75
N LEU A 48 -10.19 9.32 15.74
CA LEU A 48 -10.11 9.90 14.40
C LEU A 48 -11.09 9.25 13.39
N TRP A 49 -12.05 8.44 13.85
CA TRP A 49 -12.93 7.64 12.98
C TRP A 49 -13.68 8.50 11.96
N TRP A 50 -14.17 9.67 12.40
CA TRP A 50 -14.94 10.59 11.57
C TRP A 50 -14.06 11.27 10.52
N ALA A 51 -12.82 11.59 10.88
CA ALA A 51 -11.86 12.24 9.98
C ALA A 51 -11.40 11.27 8.90
N ARG A 52 -11.10 10.02 9.26
CA ARG A 52 -10.80 8.95 8.28
C ARG A 52 -11.96 8.73 7.33
N ARG A 53 -13.19 8.56 7.85
CA ARG A 53 -14.39 8.36 7.02
C ARG A 53 -14.65 9.56 6.11
N LEU A 54 -14.36 10.78 6.56
CA LEU A 54 -14.46 11.99 5.73
C LEU A 54 -13.42 11.98 4.60
N LEU A 55 -12.14 11.71 4.92
CA LEU A 55 -11.08 11.63 3.92
C LEU A 55 -11.37 10.55 2.87
N GLU A 56 -11.87 9.39 3.30
CA GLU A 56 -12.28 8.31 2.41
C GLU A 56 -13.46 8.71 1.52
N ARG A 57 -14.52 9.30 2.10
CA ARG A 57 -15.72 9.71 1.37
C ARG A 57 -15.45 10.79 0.33
N GLU A 58 -14.64 11.77 0.68
CA GLU A 58 -14.29 12.88 -0.22
C GLU A 58 -13.13 12.52 -1.15
N HIS A 59 -12.58 11.30 -1.05
CA HIS A 59 -11.36 10.86 -1.74
C HIS A 59 -10.19 11.84 -1.59
N VAL A 60 -10.11 12.51 -0.44
CA VAL A 60 -9.08 13.52 -0.14
C VAL A 60 -7.88 12.81 0.45
N SER A 61 -6.76 12.89 -0.27
CA SER A 61 -5.45 12.46 0.22
C SER A 61 -4.57 13.68 0.44
N PHE A 62 -4.41 14.11 1.69
CA PHE A 62 -3.49 15.19 2.05
C PHE A 62 -2.16 14.60 2.51
N LEU A 63 -1.33 14.16 1.55
CA LEU A 63 0.06 13.82 1.84
C LEU A 63 0.94 15.06 1.64
N PRO A 64 1.62 15.55 2.70
CA PRO A 64 2.73 16.48 2.58
C PRO A 64 3.74 15.99 1.55
N VAL A 65 4.42 16.91 0.87
CA VAL A 65 5.28 16.58 -0.27
C VAL A 65 6.32 15.51 0.06
N ALA A 66 6.93 15.58 1.25
CA ALA A 66 7.91 14.58 1.71
C ALA A 66 7.31 13.16 1.82
N LEU A 67 6.06 13.03 2.29
CA LEU A 67 5.38 11.73 2.36
C LEU A 67 4.90 11.25 1.00
N ARG A 68 4.58 12.17 0.09
CA ARG A 68 4.16 11.85 -1.27
C ARG A 68 5.26 11.09 -2.02
N ILE A 69 6.50 11.57 -1.96
CA ILE A 69 7.65 10.87 -2.58
C ILE A 69 7.86 9.48 -1.98
N ARG A 70 7.74 9.33 -0.66
CA ARG A 70 7.85 8.01 0.00
C ARG A 70 6.77 7.04 -0.51
N ARG A 71 5.53 7.51 -0.63
CA ARG A 71 4.43 6.70 -1.15
C ARG A 71 4.63 6.34 -2.61
N GLU A 72 5.11 7.27 -3.43
CA GLU A 72 5.42 7.03 -4.83
C GLU A 72 6.53 6.00 -5.01
N VAL A 73 7.57 6.02 -4.16
CA VAL A 73 8.63 5.00 -4.16
C VAL A 73 8.04 3.62 -3.87
N GLU A 74 7.23 3.50 -2.82
CA GLU A 74 6.57 2.24 -2.45
C GLU A 74 5.71 1.69 -3.59
N GLN A 75 4.86 2.55 -4.17
CA GLN A 75 3.97 2.19 -5.29
C GLN A 75 4.77 1.78 -6.52
N THR A 76 5.76 2.57 -6.91
CA THR A 76 6.58 2.32 -8.10
C THR A 76 7.36 1.03 -7.95
N LEU A 77 7.94 0.74 -6.78
CA LEU A 77 8.61 -0.53 -6.55
C LEU A 77 7.64 -1.70 -6.70
N GLY A 78 6.42 -1.58 -6.15
CA GLY A 78 5.38 -2.60 -6.34
C GLY A 78 4.96 -2.79 -7.80
N GLU A 79 4.84 -1.71 -8.58
CA GLU A 79 4.55 -1.75 -10.02
C GLU A 79 5.68 -2.41 -10.82
N VAL A 80 6.91 -2.00 -10.56
CA VAL A 80 8.11 -2.46 -11.27
C VAL A 80 8.33 -3.96 -11.09
N MET A 81 7.99 -4.52 -9.92
CA MET A 81 8.05 -5.96 -9.71
C MET A 81 7.07 -6.76 -10.60
N ARG A 82 6.04 -6.12 -11.18
CA ARG A 82 5.03 -6.76 -12.05
C ARG A 82 5.25 -6.50 -13.53
N LEU A 83 6.29 -5.74 -13.91
CA LEU A 83 6.58 -5.48 -15.31
C LEU A 83 7.26 -6.70 -15.95
N ASP A 84 7.00 -6.95 -17.23
CA ASP A 84 7.60 -8.09 -17.95
C ASP A 84 8.89 -7.72 -18.68
N THR A 85 9.27 -6.44 -18.71
CA THR A 85 10.41 -5.98 -19.49
C THR A 85 11.40 -5.17 -18.66
N GLU A 86 12.68 -5.52 -18.80
CA GLU A 86 13.76 -4.78 -18.13
C GLU A 86 13.85 -3.32 -18.57
N ILE A 87 13.59 -3.05 -19.85
CA ILE A 87 13.57 -1.68 -20.37
C ILE A 87 12.49 -0.86 -19.64
N GLY A 88 11.31 -1.43 -19.42
CA GLY A 88 10.24 -0.81 -18.66
C GLY A 88 10.63 -0.56 -17.20
N VAL A 89 11.25 -1.54 -16.55
CA VAL A 89 11.78 -1.42 -15.18
C VAL A 89 12.77 -0.25 -15.07
N ARG A 90 13.78 -0.23 -15.94
CA ARG A 90 14.82 0.82 -15.94
C ARG A 90 14.22 2.20 -16.18
N ALA A 91 13.36 2.34 -17.19
CA ALA A 91 12.72 3.61 -17.52
C ALA A 91 11.87 4.13 -16.35
N ARG A 92 11.10 3.25 -15.69
CA ARG A 92 10.22 3.63 -14.58
C ARG A 92 11.01 4.09 -13.35
N ILE A 93 12.10 3.38 -13.00
CA ILE A 93 12.98 3.79 -11.89
C ILE A 93 13.74 5.07 -12.22
N ALA A 94 14.21 5.25 -13.45
CA ALA A 94 14.86 6.50 -13.86
C ALA A 94 13.93 7.72 -13.71
N ALA A 95 12.67 7.59 -14.18
CA ALA A 95 11.67 8.63 -14.03
C ALA A 95 11.33 8.92 -12.55
N LEU A 96 11.31 7.90 -11.69
CA LEU A 96 11.15 8.09 -10.25
C LEU A 96 12.35 8.83 -9.63
N ASN A 97 13.58 8.47 -10.02
CA ASN A 97 14.80 9.12 -9.51
C ASN A 97 14.84 10.61 -9.85
N GLU A 98 14.39 11.01 -11.05
CA GLU A 98 14.27 12.42 -11.38
C GLU A 98 13.31 13.17 -10.45
N ARG A 99 12.18 12.54 -10.09
CA ARG A 99 11.20 13.14 -9.17
C ARG A 99 11.75 13.23 -7.76
N ILE A 100 12.45 12.20 -7.28
CA ILE A 100 13.16 12.22 -6.00
C ILE A 100 14.18 13.35 -6.00
N ALA A 101 15.02 13.47 -7.04
CA ALA A 101 16.00 14.53 -7.14
C ALA A 101 15.38 15.93 -7.13
N ARG A 102 14.31 16.15 -7.90
CA ARG A 102 13.56 17.42 -7.89
C ARG A 102 12.98 17.72 -6.51
N SER A 103 12.38 16.73 -5.85
CA SER A 103 11.81 16.94 -4.51
C SER A 103 12.88 17.22 -3.46
N ASN A 104 14.05 16.60 -3.56
CA ASN A 104 15.15 16.82 -2.62
C ASN A 104 15.86 18.17 -2.85
N ALA A 105 15.79 18.71 -4.06
CA ALA A 105 16.37 20.00 -4.41
C ALA A 105 15.52 21.20 -3.94
N VAL A 106 14.25 20.99 -3.58
CA VAL A 106 13.33 22.05 -3.17
C VAL A 106 13.11 21.97 -1.66
N SER A 107 13.32 23.09 -0.97
CA SER A 107 12.90 23.25 0.42
C SER A 107 11.39 23.49 0.45
N PHE A 108 10.63 22.48 0.86
CA PHE A 108 9.20 22.60 1.13
C PHE A 108 8.96 23.02 2.59
N GLU A 109 7.73 23.48 2.88
CA GLU A 109 7.29 23.67 4.25
C GLU A 109 7.21 22.30 4.95
N GLY A 110 8.08 22.11 5.95
CA GLY A 110 8.21 20.86 6.70
C GLY A 110 9.62 20.24 6.60
N PRO A 111 9.83 19.09 7.26
CA PRO A 111 11.11 18.38 7.20
C PRO A 111 11.47 17.97 5.76
N PRO A 112 12.76 18.03 5.36
CA PRO A 112 13.18 17.60 4.04
C PRO A 112 12.93 16.09 3.85
N THR A 113 12.73 15.69 2.60
CA THR A 113 12.56 14.29 2.23
C THR A 113 13.82 13.49 2.57
N THR A 114 13.67 12.36 3.28
CA THR A 114 14.78 11.45 3.64
C THR A 114 15.08 10.39 2.56
N VAL A 115 14.40 10.45 1.42
CA VAL A 115 14.48 9.45 0.35
C VAL A 115 15.65 9.77 -0.58
N ALA A 116 16.64 8.89 -0.63
CA ALA A 116 17.70 8.90 -1.63
C ALA A 116 17.22 8.32 -2.98
N PRO A 117 17.80 8.76 -4.11
CA PRO A 117 17.62 8.10 -5.40
C PRO A 117 17.93 6.60 -5.33
N LEU A 118 17.16 5.79 -6.05
CA LEU A 118 17.30 4.35 -6.09
C LEU A 118 18.39 3.92 -7.07
N ASP A 119 19.15 2.89 -6.71
CA ASP A 119 20.10 2.24 -7.61
C ASP A 119 19.33 1.35 -8.61
N VAL A 120 19.36 1.75 -9.88
CA VAL A 120 18.65 1.05 -10.97
C VAL A 120 19.12 -0.39 -11.13
N GLU A 121 20.43 -0.64 -11.01
CA GLU A 121 20.97 -1.99 -11.21
C GLU A 121 20.54 -2.94 -10.09
N LYS A 122 20.52 -2.45 -8.85
CA LYS A 122 20.03 -3.25 -7.71
C LYS A 122 18.54 -3.60 -7.88
N VAL A 123 17.72 -2.67 -8.36
CA VAL A 123 16.29 -2.91 -8.58
C VAL A 123 16.09 -3.92 -9.72
N VAL A 124 16.82 -3.78 -10.82
CA VAL A 124 16.76 -4.73 -11.96
C VAL A 124 17.21 -6.13 -11.53
N ALA A 125 18.30 -6.23 -10.76
CA ALA A 125 18.79 -7.52 -10.25
C ALA A 125 17.73 -8.24 -9.41
N ARG A 126 17.05 -7.50 -8.52
CA ARG A 126 15.95 -8.04 -7.72
C ARG A 126 14.77 -8.47 -8.59
N TRP A 127 14.38 -7.65 -9.56
CA TRP A 127 13.30 -7.98 -10.50
C TRP A 127 13.60 -9.28 -11.27
N ARG A 128 14.81 -9.42 -11.83
CA ARG A 128 15.23 -10.65 -12.54
C ARG A 128 15.21 -11.89 -11.64
N SER A 129 15.59 -11.76 -10.36
CA SER A 129 15.55 -12.89 -9.44
C SER A 129 14.13 -13.41 -9.19
N LEU A 130 13.10 -12.55 -9.27
CA LEU A 130 11.71 -12.97 -9.15
C LEU A 130 11.25 -13.73 -10.40
N GLU A 131 11.64 -13.25 -11.58
CA GLU A 131 11.34 -13.94 -12.85
C GLU A 131 12.01 -15.32 -12.92
N GLN A 132 13.23 -15.47 -12.39
CA GLN A 132 13.93 -16.75 -12.34
C GLN A 132 13.25 -17.78 -11.41
N VAL A 133 12.59 -17.32 -10.34
CA VAL A 133 11.84 -18.17 -9.42
C VAL A 133 10.52 -18.63 -10.06
N ASP A 134 9.86 -17.75 -10.81
CA ASP A 134 8.57 -18.04 -11.44
C ASP A 134 8.70 -18.82 -12.75
N ARG A 135 9.91 -18.84 -13.34
CA ARG A 135 10.21 -19.69 -14.48
C ARG A 135 10.09 -21.16 -14.05
N PRO A 136 9.19 -21.96 -14.63
CA PRO A 136 9.13 -23.37 -14.32
C PRO A 136 10.51 -23.95 -14.59
N ALA A 137 11.07 -24.63 -13.58
CA ALA A 137 12.34 -25.33 -13.74
C ALA A 137 12.25 -26.12 -15.04
N PRO A 138 13.23 -26.01 -15.96
CA PRO A 138 13.23 -26.83 -17.16
C PRO A 138 12.96 -28.26 -16.68
N PRO A 139 12.07 -29.03 -17.36
CA PRO A 139 11.89 -30.43 -16.99
C PRO A 139 13.30 -30.98 -16.94
N MET A 140 13.72 -31.49 -15.78
CA MET A 140 15.02 -32.12 -15.61
C MET A 140 15.12 -33.10 -16.76
N THR A 141 15.78 -32.71 -17.85
CA THR A 141 15.88 -33.52 -19.03
C THR A 141 16.61 -34.73 -18.53
N ALA A 142 15.90 -35.85 -18.60
CA ALA A 142 16.28 -37.12 -18.04
C ALA A 142 17.80 -37.24 -18.11
N SER A 143 18.43 -37.46 -16.95
CA SER A 143 19.86 -37.73 -16.87
C SER A 143 20.23 -38.65 -18.03
N PRO A 144 21.23 -38.32 -18.86
CA PRO A 144 21.64 -39.26 -19.88
C PRO A 144 21.98 -40.55 -19.14
N THR A 145 21.27 -41.62 -19.47
CA THR A 145 21.55 -42.95 -18.94
C THR A 145 23.01 -43.25 -19.25
N ILE A 146 23.89 -43.08 -18.25
CA ILE A 146 25.25 -43.56 -18.30
C ILE A 146 25.12 -45.09 -18.23
N ILE A 147 25.05 -45.74 -19.38
CA ILE A 147 25.39 -47.15 -19.49
C ILE A 147 26.90 -47.23 -19.43
N GLY A 148 27.43 -47.69 -18.29
CA GLY A 148 28.85 -48.00 -18.15
C GLY A 148 29.40 -47.56 -16.81
N ALA A 149 29.53 -48.52 -15.91
CA ALA A 149 30.27 -48.39 -14.66
C ALA A 149 31.71 -47.87 -14.91
N SER A 150 32.15 -46.91 -14.11
CA SER A 150 33.48 -46.96 -13.48
C SER A 150 33.57 -45.95 -12.34
N ALA A 151 34.13 -46.42 -11.24
CA ALA A 151 34.28 -45.75 -9.97
C ALA A 151 35.08 -44.44 -10.06
N SER A 152 34.69 -43.43 -9.28
CA SER A 152 35.50 -42.92 -8.15
C SER A 152 35.06 -41.54 -7.68
N ARG A 153 34.86 -41.41 -6.36
CA ARG A 153 34.92 -40.18 -5.52
C ARG A 153 33.80 -39.16 -5.87
N TRP A 154 33.03 -38.57 -4.95
CA TRP A 154 33.26 -38.06 -3.61
C TRP A 154 31.95 -38.18 -2.82
N LYS A 155 32.04 -38.54 -1.54
CA LYS A 155 30.90 -38.53 -0.60
C LYS A 155 30.91 -37.26 0.24
N ALA A 156 29.69 -36.88 0.62
CA ALA A 156 29.24 -36.02 1.72
C ALA A 156 29.12 -34.52 1.42
N ALA A 157 28.08 -33.81 1.84
CA ALA A 157 26.73 -34.14 2.30
C ALA A 157 26.01 -32.77 2.43
N VAL A 158 24.89 -32.57 1.73
CA VAL A 158 23.95 -31.48 2.01
C VAL A 158 22.71 -32.14 2.58
N LEU A 159 22.50 -31.98 3.89
CA LEU A 159 21.21 -32.25 4.52
C LEU A 159 20.35 -30.98 4.38
N LEU A 160 19.17 -31.20 3.80
CA LEU A 160 18.06 -30.27 3.71
C LEU A 160 17.61 -29.78 5.09
N GLY A 161 17.14 -28.54 5.10
CA GLY A 161 16.30 -27.97 6.16
C GLY A 161 15.58 -26.72 5.67
N ALA A 162 14.92 -26.81 4.51
CA ALA A 162 14.03 -25.76 4.01
C ALA A 162 12.65 -25.90 4.70
N SER A 163 12.34 -24.95 5.58
CA SER A 163 10.97 -24.65 6.00
C SER A 163 10.53 -23.39 5.27
N ALA A 164 9.67 -23.58 4.27
CA ALA A 164 8.90 -22.53 3.63
C ALA A 164 7.74 -22.12 4.54
N GLY A 165 7.53 -20.82 4.71
CA GLY A 165 6.36 -20.29 5.41
C GLY A 165 6.49 -18.82 5.71
N LEU A 166 5.71 -18.01 4.97
CA LEU A 166 5.34 -16.61 5.26
C LEU A 166 6.47 -15.57 5.39
N ALA A 167 6.64 -14.75 4.35
CA ALA A 167 6.90 -13.31 4.53
C ALA A 167 6.67 -12.52 3.23
N VAL A 168 5.40 -12.17 2.96
CA VAL A 168 5.07 -11.12 1.98
C VAL A 168 5.33 -9.70 2.54
N PHE A 169 5.92 -9.53 3.73
CA PHE A 169 5.97 -8.21 4.37
C PHE A 169 7.26 -7.81 5.13
N THR A 170 8.44 -8.37 4.82
CA THR A 170 9.69 -7.99 5.50
C THR A 170 10.80 -7.54 4.57
N ALA A 171 10.57 -6.51 3.75
CA ALA A 171 11.64 -5.94 2.90
C ALA A 171 11.73 -4.40 2.91
N PHE A 172 11.09 -3.72 3.87
CA PHE A 172 11.27 -2.27 4.06
C PHE A 172 12.35 -1.93 5.10
N ALA A 173 12.66 -2.86 6.03
CA ALA A 173 13.60 -2.63 7.13
C ALA A 173 15.09 -2.73 6.74
N TRP A 174 15.43 -3.25 5.55
CA TRP A 174 16.82 -3.47 5.13
C TRP A 174 17.42 -2.36 4.27
N TRP A 175 16.65 -1.31 3.92
CA TRP A 175 17.14 -0.21 3.09
C TRP A 175 17.84 0.90 3.90
N GLN A 176 17.65 0.97 5.22
CA GLN A 176 18.10 2.12 6.01
C GLN A 176 19.55 2.03 6.54
N TRP A 177 20.24 0.89 6.48
CA TRP A 177 21.64 0.76 6.91
C TRP A 177 22.43 -0.11 5.93
N GLY A 178 23.32 0.51 5.14
CA GLY A 178 24.14 -0.20 4.16
C GLY A 178 25.11 0.72 3.41
N THR A 179 26.05 1.29 4.18
CA THR A 179 27.27 2.08 3.84
C THR A 179 27.11 3.37 3.05
#